data_AF-A0A8S8XS02-F1
#
_entry.id   AF-A0A8S8XS02-F1
#
_cell.length_a   1.000
_cell.length_b   1.000
_cell.length_c   1.000
_cell.angle_alpha   90.00
_cell.angle_beta   90.00
_cell.angle_gamma   90.00
#
_symmetry.space_group_name_H-M   'P 1'
#
loop_
_entity.id
_entity.type
_entity.pdbx_description
1 polymer ?
#
loop_
_entity_poly.entity_id
_entity_poly.type
_entity_poly.pdbx_seq_one_letter_code
_entity_poly.pdbx_strand_id
1 'polypeptide(L)'
;MGNQQVSIIAVNAGDIASLNQAKYLLEKLPWKSLGEVEGKAAYKLSDARMWIFPNGILFEDNIDKRWLNCTGEVVKEVIFPSRHAAASGKPSLTLHPIGVPHLDKSEQPKFGGKAGHAPPPFNPVSVMVENVAK
;
A
#
# COMPACT_ATOMS: atom_id res chain seq x y z
N MET A 1 -4.47 -27.61 -3.21
CA MET A 1 -3.39 -26.81 -2.62
C MET A 1 -3.97 -25.44 -2.37
N GLY A 2 -4.12 -25.01 -1.11
CA GLY A 2 -4.76 -23.73 -0.82
C GLY A 2 -3.89 -22.59 -1.32
N ASN A 3 -4.43 -21.70 -2.15
CA ASN A 3 -3.72 -20.49 -2.57
C ASN A 3 -3.37 -19.71 -1.29
N GLN A 4 -2.07 -19.54 -1.03
CA GLN A 4 -1.61 -18.74 0.10
C GLN A 4 -2.08 -17.30 -0.12
N GLN A 5 -2.92 -16.81 0.79
CA GLN A 5 -3.36 -15.42 0.80
C GLN A 5 -2.33 -14.57 1.54
N VAL A 6 -2.05 -13.39 1.00
CA VAL A 6 -1.06 -12.47 1.56
C VAL A 6 -1.58 -11.04 1.62
N SER A 7 -1.07 -10.27 2.58
CA SER A 7 -1.29 -8.82 2.68
C SER A 7 -0.03 -8.09 2.22
N ILE A 8 -0.17 -7.15 1.28
CA ILE A 8 0.94 -6.37 0.74
C ILE A 8 1.05 -5.04 1.51
N ILE A 9 2.21 -4.74 2.07
CA ILE A 9 2.59 -3.41 2.54
C ILE A 9 3.34 -2.74 1.39
N ALA A 10 2.64 -1.87 0.66
CA ALA A 10 3.16 -1.13 -0.48
C ALA A 10 3.82 0.16 0.03
N VAL A 11 5.15 0.17 0.07
CA VAL A 11 5.95 1.26 0.66
C VAL A 11 6.38 2.21 -0.45
N ASN A 12 6.17 3.51 -0.25
CA ASN A 12 6.68 4.54 -1.13
C ASN A 12 8.02 5.08 -0.61
N ALA A 13 9.13 4.71 -1.24
CA ALA A 13 10.46 5.17 -0.84
C ALA A 13 10.64 6.69 -1.00
N GLY A 14 9.86 7.33 -1.89
CA GLY A 14 9.80 8.78 -2.03
C GLY A 14 9.04 9.51 -0.92
N ASP A 15 8.29 8.79 -0.07
CA ASP A 15 7.61 9.35 1.12
C ASP A 15 8.39 8.95 2.38
N ILE A 16 9.03 9.93 3.02
CA ILE A 16 9.86 9.72 4.22
C ILE A 16 9.06 9.00 5.33
N ALA A 17 7.77 9.31 5.50
CA ALA A 17 6.97 8.66 6.53
C ALA A 17 6.71 7.19 6.22
N SER A 18 6.42 6.88 4.95
CA SER A 18 6.23 5.51 4.46
C SER A 18 7.51 4.70 4.65
N LEU A 19 8.64 5.26 4.21
CA LEU A 19 9.95 4.63 4.31
C LEU A 19 10.40 4.41 5.76
N ASN A 20 10.17 5.37 6.66
CA ASN A 20 10.52 5.23 8.07
C ASN A 20 9.71 4.14 8.76
N GLN A 21 8.40 4.06 8.49
CA GLN A 21 7.56 2.98 9.01
C GLN A 21 8.03 1.61 8.50
N ALA A 22 8.37 1.51 7.21
CA ALA A 22 8.91 0.29 6.62
C ALA A 22 10.24 -0.12 7.27
N LYS A 23 11.19 0.80 7.42
CA LYS A 23 12.48 0.54 8.09
C LYS A 23 12.29 0.05 9.52
N TYR A 24 11.42 0.71 10.28
CA TYR A 24 11.11 0.28 11.65
C TYR A 24 10.58 -1.16 11.69
N LEU A 25 9.65 -1.51 10.78
CA LEU A 25 9.13 -2.89 10.69
C LEU A 25 10.21 -3.89 10.29
N LEU A 26 11.07 -3.55 9.32
CA LEU A 26 12.17 -4.40 8.86
C LEU A 26 13.22 -4.64 9.96
N GLU A 27 13.47 -3.65 10.83
CA GLU A 27 14.42 -3.76 11.94
C GLU A 27 13.88 -4.55 13.13
N LYS A 28 12.57 -4.46 13.40
CA LYS A 28 11.97 -5.04 14.62
C LYS A 28 11.46 -6.47 14.48
N LEU A 29 11.26 -6.93 13.25
CA LEU A 29 10.66 -8.24 12.97
C LEU A 29 11.55 -9.06 12.04
N PRO A 30 11.48 -10.41 12.07
CA PRO A 30 12.39 -11.28 11.33
C PRO A 30 11.98 -11.42 9.84
N TRP A 31 11.97 -10.31 9.11
CA TRP A 31 11.68 -10.30 7.68
C TRP A 31 12.75 -11.06 6.89
N LYS A 32 12.31 -11.80 5.87
CA LYS A 32 13.20 -12.47 4.91
C LYS A 32 13.12 -11.76 3.57
N SER A 33 14.27 -11.47 2.97
CA SER A 33 14.31 -10.94 1.61
C SER A 33 13.73 -11.96 0.62
N LEU A 34 12.93 -11.48 -0.31
CA LEU A 34 12.47 -12.21 -1.49
C LEU A 34 13.29 -11.85 -2.75
N GLY A 35 14.25 -10.95 -2.63
CA GLY A 35 14.93 -10.35 -3.78
C GLY A 35 14.08 -9.25 -4.41
N GLU A 36 14.00 -9.24 -5.73
CA GLU A 36 13.27 -8.24 -6.50
C GLU A 36 12.03 -8.84 -7.17
N VAL A 37 10.90 -8.14 -7.02
CA VAL A 37 9.65 -8.40 -7.74
C VAL A 37 9.38 -7.18 -8.63
N GLU A 38 9.32 -7.38 -9.94
CA GLU A 38 9.30 -6.29 -10.94
C GLU A 38 10.42 -5.25 -10.74
N GLY A 39 11.64 -5.71 -10.44
CA GLY A 39 12.81 -4.85 -10.21
C GLY A 39 12.73 -4.01 -8.92
N LYS A 40 11.80 -4.34 -8.01
CA LYS A 40 11.56 -3.63 -6.75
C LYS A 40 11.80 -4.57 -5.58
N ALA A 41 12.48 -4.08 -4.54
CA ALA A 41 12.82 -4.89 -3.37
C ALA A 41 11.55 -5.41 -2.68
N ALA A 42 11.56 -6.70 -2.35
CA ALA A 42 10.46 -7.37 -1.71
C ALA A 42 10.92 -8.19 -0.49
N TYR A 43 10.08 -8.23 0.55
CA TYR A 43 10.33 -8.96 1.78
C TYR A 43 9.09 -9.76 2.20
N LYS A 44 9.29 -10.85 2.95
CA LYS A 44 8.21 -11.65 3.53
C LYS A 44 8.35 -11.84 5.03
N LEU A 45 7.20 -11.88 5.69
CA LEU A 45 7.05 -12.29 7.08
C LEU A 45 5.68 -12.96 7.23
N SER A 46 5.64 -14.28 7.47
CA SER A 46 4.38 -15.04 7.51
C SER A 46 3.54 -14.82 6.22
N ASP A 47 2.36 -14.23 6.36
CA ASP A 47 1.37 -13.83 5.37
C ASP A 47 1.50 -12.35 4.95
N ALA A 48 2.38 -11.58 5.58
CA ALA A 48 2.69 -10.22 5.16
C ALA A 48 3.82 -10.20 4.12
N ARG A 49 3.69 -9.30 3.15
CA ARG A 49 4.72 -8.95 2.18
C ARG A 49 4.98 -7.46 2.25
N MET A 50 6.23 -7.06 2.11
CA MET A 50 6.59 -5.65 1.98
C MET A 50 7.18 -5.44 0.60
N TRP A 51 6.66 -4.48 -0.15
CA TRP A 51 7.09 -4.19 -1.51
C TRP A 51 7.44 -2.71 -1.65
N ILE A 52 8.70 -2.44 -1.99
CA ILE A 52 9.27 -1.09 -1.96
C ILE A 52 9.22 -0.45 -3.35
N PHE A 53 8.39 0.57 -3.51
CA PHE A 53 8.26 1.35 -4.73
C PHE A 53 9.13 2.60 -4.66
N PRO A 54 9.86 2.96 -5.73
CA PRO A 54 10.75 4.11 -5.71
C PRO A 54 9.99 5.42 -5.51
N ASN A 55 8.87 5.64 -6.21
CA ASN A 55 8.04 6.83 -6.14
C ASN A 55 6.61 6.54 -6.62
N GLY A 56 5.69 7.49 -6.42
CA GLY A 56 4.45 7.55 -7.20
C GLY A 56 3.46 6.42 -6.94
N ILE A 57 3.45 5.84 -5.73
CA ILE A 57 2.68 4.64 -5.43
C ILE A 57 1.16 4.77 -5.67
N LEU A 58 0.63 5.99 -5.60
CA LEU A 58 -0.78 6.28 -5.89
C LEU A 58 -1.16 6.11 -7.37
N PHE A 59 -0.15 6.08 -8.25
CA PHE A 59 -0.30 5.84 -9.68
C PHE A 59 -0.01 4.38 -10.06
N GLU A 60 0.32 3.53 -9.08
CA GLU A 60 0.57 2.10 -9.30
C GLU A 60 -0.75 1.34 -9.33
N ASP A 61 -1.26 1.08 -10.54
CA ASP A 61 -2.48 0.32 -10.74
C ASP A 61 -2.27 -1.20 -10.58
N ASN A 62 -3.32 -1.90 -10.13
CA ASN A 62 -3.42 -3.36 -10.07
C ASN A 62 -2.26 -4.06 -9.33
N ILE A 63 -1.78 -3.48 -8.22
CA ILE A 63 -0.70 -4.05 -7.38
C ILE A 63 -1.00 -5.51 -7.00
N ASP A 64 -2.26 -5.81 -6.66
CA ASP A 64 -2.77 -7.13 -6.34
C ASP A 64 -2.54 -8.15 -7.47
N LYS A 65 -2.95 -7.80 -8.70
CA LYS A 65 -2.82 -8.68 -9.87
C LYS A 65 -1.38 -8.83 -10.30
N ARG A 66 -0.59 -7.76 -10.24
CA ARG A 66 0.84 -7.78 -10.57
C ARG A 66 1.60 -8.70 -9.63
N TRP A 67 1.34 -8.59 -8.33
CA TRP A 67 1.94 -9.49 -7.34
C TRP A 67 1.59 -10.96 -7.62
N LEU A 68 0.31 -11.25 -7.86
CA LEU A 68 -0.15 -12.59 -8.20
C LEU A 68 0.55 -13.13 -9.45
N ASN A 69 0.68 -12.33 -10.50
CA ASN A 69 1.33 -12.74 -11.74
C ASN A 69 2.83 -13.02 -11.56
N CYS A 70 3.52 -12.26 -10.71
CA CYS A 70 4.95 -12.44 -10.48
C CYS A 70 5.28 -13.56 -9.48
N THR A 71 4.42 -13.81 -8.50
CA THR A 71 4.75 -14.67 -7.35
C THR A 71 3.84 -15.89 -7.19
N GLY A 72 2.67 -15.88 -7.82
CA GLY A 72 1.62 -16.88 -7.63
C GLY A 72 0.82 -16.72 -6.33
N GLU A 73 1.11 -15.72 -5.50
CA GLU A 73 0.41 -15.48 -4.23
C GLU A 73 -0.83 -14.62 -4.44
N VAL A 74 -1.95 -15.00 -3.81
CA VAL A 74 -3.20 -14.23 -3.92
C VAL A 74 -3.17 -13.09 -2.91
N VAL A 75 -3.29 -11.86 -3.40
CA VAL A 75 -3.35 -10.69 -2.53
C VAL A 75 -4.75 -10.52 -1.97
N LYS A 76 -4.84 -10.51 -0.64
CA LYS A 76 -6.08 -10.23 0.10
C LYS A 76 -6.29 -8.72 0.27
N GLU A 77 -5.21 -7.99 0.55
CA GLU A 77 -5.25 -6.55 0.76
C GLU A 77 -3.93 -5.88 0.42
N VAL A 78 -4.00 -4.59 0.10
CA VAL A 78 -2.82 -3.73 -0.05
C VAL A 78 -2.92 -2.60 0.97
N ILE A 79 -1.86 -2.42 1.75
CA ILE A 79 -1.71 -1.44 2.81
C ILE A 79 -0.69 -0.41 2.34
N PHE A 80 -1.04 0.87 2.37
CA PHE A 80 -0.17 1.97 1.99
C PHE A 80 0.20 2.76 3.25
N PRO A 81 1.40 2.57 3.83
CA PRO A 81 1.89 3.45 4.86
C PRO A 81 2.11 4.83 4.23
N SER A 82 1.50 5.87 4.77
CA SER A 82 1.70 7.24 4.29
C SER A 82 1.68 8.26 5.42
N ARG A 83 1.96 9.51 5.09
CA ARG A 83 1.82 10.67 5.97
C ARG A 83 0.49 11.37 5.69
N HIS A 84 -0.26 11.67 6.75
CA HIS A 84 -1.29 12.70 6.69
C HIS A 84 -0.82 13.95 7.42
N ALA A 85 -0.92 15.11 6.78
CA ALA A 85 -0.80 16.38 7.47
C ALA A 85 -2.20 16.81 7.92
N ALA A 86 -2.62 16.36 9.10
CA ALA A 86 -3.88 16.86 9.68
C ALA A 86 -3.68 18.32 10.13
N ALA A 87 -4.59 19.22 9.75
CA ALA A 87 -4.57 20.61 10.21
C ALA A 87 -4.61 20.75 11.74
N SER A 88 -5.03 19.70 12.46
CA SER A 88 -5.09 19.66 13.92
C SER A 88 -3.73 19.44 14.61
N GLY A 89 -2.69 19.00 13.90
CA GLY A 89 -1.35 18.75 14.45
C GLY A 89 -1.25 17.63 15.51
N LYS A 90 -2.30 16.82 15.69
CA LYS A 90 -2.34 15.70 16.65
C LYS A 90 -1.84 14.41 16.01
N PRO A 91 -0.94 13.66 16.67
CA PRO A 91 -0.58 12.33 16.22
C PRO A 91 -1.78 11.39 16.20
N SER A 92 -2.01 10.75 15.06
CA SER A 92 -3.09 9.79 14.86
C SER A 92 -2.63 8.73 13.87
N LEU A 93 -3.04 7.49 14.13
CA LEU A 93 -3.00 6.39 13.17
C LEU A 93 -4.39 6.26 12.56
N THR A 94 -4.56 6.63 11.29
CA THR A 94 -5.85 6.54 10.59
C THR A 94 -5.83 5.36 9.62
N LEU A 95 -6.98 4.72 9.47
CA LEU A 95 -7.20 3.64 8.51
C LEU A 95 -8.38 4.04 7.63
N HIS A 96 -8.19 4.12 6.31
CA HIS A 96 -9.30 4.37 5.40
C HIS A 96 -9.13 3.65 4.05
N PRO A 97 -10.22 3.22 3.39
CA PRO A 97 -10.17 2.77 2.00
C PRO A 97 -9.69 3.90 1.07
N ILE A 98 -8.94 3.56 0.02
CA ILE A 98 -8.51 4.51 -1.01
C ILE A 98 -9.52 4.51 -2.16
N GLY A 99 -10.14 5.66 -2.48
CA GLY A 99 -11.08 5.79 -3.60
C GLY A 99 -11.46 7.25 -3.89
N VAL A 100 -12.03 7.50 -5.07
CA VAL A 100 -12.41 8.84 -5.55
C VAL A 100 -13.89 8.88 -6.00
N PRO A 101 -14.85 8.55 -5.12
CA PRO A 101 -16.26 8.46 -5.48
C PRO A 101 -16.92 9.83 -5.73
N HIS A 102 -16.31 10.91 -5.25
CA HIS A 102 -16.88 12.26 -5.28
C HIS A 102 -16.66 13.01 -6.59
N LEU A 103 -15.76 12.52 -7.47
CA LEU A 103 -15.51 13.12 -8.78
C LEU A 103 -16.43 12.49 -9.84
N ASP A 104 -16.80 13.29 -10.83
CA ASP A 104 -17.49 12.82 -12.02
C ASP A 104 -16.59 11.89 -12.84
N LYS A 105 -17.19 10.86 -13.47
CA LYS A 105 -16.43 9.82 -14.20
C LYS A 105 -15.55 10.35 -15.34
N SER A 106 -15.83 11.55 -15.84
CA SER A 106 -15.05 12.23 -16.88
C SER A 106 -13.87 13.04 -16.33
N GLU A 107 -13.79 13.24 -15.02
CA GLU A 107 -12.73 14.02 -14.38
C GLU A 107 -11.47 13.19 -14.16
N GLN A 108 -10.31 13.85 -14.09
CA GLN A 108 -9.06 13.20 -13.73
C GLN A 108 -8.73 13.43 -12.25
N PRO A 109 -8.64 12.36 -11.43
CA PRO A 109 -8.25 12.49 -10.04
C PRO A 109 -6.84 13.04 -9.89
N LYS A 110 -6.70 14.06 -9.02
CA LYS A 110 -5.41 14.70 -8.75
C LYS A 110 -4.38 13.78 -8.07
N PHE A 111 -4.85 12.75 -7.36
CA PHE A 111 -4.01 11.91 -6.50
C PHE A 111 -4.11 10.42 -6.85
N GLY A 112 -4.36 10.10 -8.13
CA GLY A 112 -4.46 8.72 -8.62
C GLY A 112 -5.84 8.09 -8.47
N GLY A 113 -6.01 6.88 -9.02
CA GLY A 113 -7.29 6.17 -9.08
C GLY A 113 -8.19 6.57 -10.25
N LYS A 114 -9.43 6.08 -10.25
CA LYS A 114 -10.45 6.35 -11.28
C LYS A 114 -11.59 7.19 -10.69
N ALA A 115 -11.94 8.28 -11.36
CA ALA A 115 -13.02 9.16 -10.92
C ALA A 115 -14.37 8.43 -10.90
N GLY A 116 -15.22 8.77 -9.94
CA GLY A 116 -16.50 8.12 -9.70
C GLY A 116 -16.37 6.66 -9.26
N HIS A 117 -15.19 6.24 -8.79
CA HIS A 117 -14.93 4.87 -8.36
C HIS A 117 -14.45 4.83 -6.91
N ALA A 118 -14.99 3.88 -6.16
CA ALA A 118 -14.48 3.48 -4.86
C ALA A 118 -14.30 1.96 -4.85
N PRO A 119 -13.30 1.44 -4.13
CA PRO A 119 -13.20 0.01 -3.90
C PRO A 119 -14.46 -0.49 -3.16
N PRO A 120 -14.93 -1.72 -3.44
CA PRO A 120 -16.11 -2.26 -2.78
C PRO A 120 -15.92 -2.32 -1.25
N PRO A 121 -16.98 -2.09 -0.45
CA PRO A 121 -16.89 -1.94 1.01
C PRO A 121 -16.43 -3.20 1.76
N PHE A 122 -16.36 -4.35 1.06
CA PHE A 122 -16.05 -5.66 1.64
C PHE A 122 -14.81 -6.36 1.05
N ASN A 123 -13.96 -5.65 0.30
CA ASN A 123 -12.66 -6.16 -0.15
C ASN A 123 -11.58 -5.09 0.11
N PRO A 124 -10.57 -5.32 0.96
CA PRO A 124 -9.63 -4.27 1.37
C PRO A 124 -8.52 -4.12 0.32
N VAL A 125 -8.87 -3.83 -0.93
CA VAL A 125 -7.87 -3.83 -2.01
C VAL A 125 -6.83 -2.73 -1.81
N SER A 126 -7.18 -1.63 -1.12
CA SER A 126 -6.23 -0.56 -0.78
C SER A 126 -6.66 0.16 0.49
N VAL A 127 -5.87 0.03 1.54
CA VAL A 127 -6.07 0.69 2.82
C VAL A 127 -4.87 1.59 3.10
N MET A 128 -5.09 2.89 3.28
CA MET A 128 -4.03 3.79 3.69
C MET A 128 -3.92 3.77 5.23
N VAL A 129 -2.69 3.57 5.71
CA VAL A 129 -2.35 3.70 7.13
C VAL A 129 -1.55 4.98 7.25
N GLU A 130 -2.16 6.01 7.81
CA GLU A 130 -1.48 7.31 7.92
C GLU A 130 -0.91 7.50 9.31
N ASN A 131 0.35 7.91 9.39
CA ASN A 131 0.97 8.35 10.63
C ASN A 131 1.04 9.88 10.62
N VAL A 132 0.31 10.54 11.51
CA VAL A 132 0.51 11.96 11.78
C VAL A 132 1.69 12.06 12.76
N ALA A 133 2.88 12.33 12.26
CA ALA A 133 4.02 12.70 13.09
C ALA A 133 4.47 14.12 12.72
N LYS A 134 4.76 14.93 13.73
CA LYS A 134 5.33 16.29 13.57
C LYS A 134 6.65 16.25 12.84
#